data_AF-X0TRS5-F1
#
_entry.id   AF-X0TRS5-F1
#
_cell.length_a   1.000
_cell.length_b   1.000
_cell.length_c   1.000
_cell.angle_alpha   90.00
_cell.angle_beta   90.00
_cell.angle_gamma   90.00
#
_symmetry.space_group_name_H-M   'P 1'
#
loop_
_entity.id
_entity.type
_entity.pdbx_description
1 polymer ?
#
loop_
_entity_poly.entity_id
_entity_poly.type
_entity_poly.pdbx_seq_one_letter_code
_entity_poly.pdbx_strand_id
1 'polypeptide(L)'
;YNIKPGEKKQIYIGFKNNENTPKKFIIKGIKASSMPEDIDCGLYEEDDVMLEYKHKATTVESGATIVLPMNIKVDSGTNTGTCFYEILIDEEDDSLAAYWNFNKEDDATDISGNGNDGTIYDASWTDGKVSKALEFDGDGDYVNCGNDSSLDISQVVVLRYDDGEMDAYRSGDGGDDGANKWIDVSLADTTGNYDLWIYGYAVSCNSTADDDFRLRVNNDPAQTITFNWCDLFGLDTGSSLQDSGWDWKKFEIPRSWLVEGENKFNFWDISGACAWHCHNWG
;
A
#
# COMPACT_ATOMS: atom_id res chain seq x y z
N TYR A 1 43.34 -8.63 -13.39
CA TYR A 1 44.14 -9.59 -12.62
C TYR A 1 44.36 -10.82 -13.48
N ASN A 2 45.59 -11.37 -13.55
CA ASN A 2 45.86 -12.55 -14.37
C ASN A 2 45.71 -13.83 -13.52
N ILE A 3 44.99 -14.83 -14.05
CA ILE A 3 44.75 -16.13 -13.43
C ILE A 3 45.25 -17.19 -14.41
N LYS A 4 46.06 -18.14 -13.94
CA LYS A 4 46.57 -19.21 -14.80
C LYS A 4 45.55 -20.34 -14.92
N PRO A 5 45.57 -21.14 -16.00
CA PRO A 5 44.75 -22.34 -16.11
C PRO A 5 44.92 -23.27 -14.91
N GLY A 6 43.82 -23.73 -14.33
CA GLY A 6 43.79 -24.58 -13.13
C GLY A 6 44.11 -23.85 -11.82
N GLU A 7 44.42 -22.55 -11.85
CA GLU A 7 44.65 -21.74 -10.66
C GLU A 7 43.32 -21.27 -10.07
N LYS A 8 43.19 -21.48 -8.76
CA LYS A 8 42.07 -21.03 -7.96
C LYS A 8 42.40 -19.69 -7.32
N LYS A 9 41.51 -18.70 -7.43
CA LYS A 9 41.66 -17.43 -6.72
C LYS A 9 40.35 -16.98 -6.08
N GLN A 10 40.50 -16.29 -4.96
CA GLN A 10 39.43 -15.50 -4.35
C GLN A 10 39.66 -14.03 -4.72
N ILE A 11 38.59 -13.38 -5.17
CA ILE A 11 38.55 -11.92 -5.39
C ILE A 11 37.53 -11.31 -4.43
N TYR A 12 37.70 -10.03 -4.12
CA TYR A 12 36.76 -9.28 -3.27
C TYR A 12 36.16 -8.13 -4.05
N ILE A 13 34.83 -8.00 -4.03
CA ILE A 13 34.13 -6.89 -4.66
C ILE A 13 33.43 -6.09 -3.56
N GLY A 14 33.71 -4.79 -3.49
CA GLY A 14 33.14 -3.88 -2.51
C GLY A 14 32.02 -3.02 -3.11
N PHE A 15 30.88 -2.93 -2.42
CA PHE A 15 29.81 -1.98 -2.73
C PHE A 15 29.70 -0.99 -1.58
N LYS A 16 29.74 0.31 -1.88
CA LYS A 16 29.63 1.36 -0.87
C LYS A 16 28.29 2.06 -0.96
N ASN A 17 27.60 2.18 0.17
CA ASN A 17 26.44 3.05 0.26
C ASN A 17 26.92 4.50 0.38
N ASN A 18 26.74 5.29 -0.69
CA ASN A 18 27.09 6.71 -0.71
C ASN A 18 25.92 7.62 -0.33
N GLU A 19 24.74 7.05 -0.09
CA GLU A 19 23.56 7.80 0.32
C GLU A 19 23.64 8.13 1.82
N ASN A 20 22.89 9.16 2.22
CA ASN A 20 22.84 9.63 3.61
C ASN A 20 21.97 8.74 4.51
N THR A 21 21.30 7.74 3.94
CA THR A 21 20.41 6.82 4.65
C THR A 21 20.91 5.38 4.51
N PRO A 22 20.67 4.50 5.50
CA PRO A 22 20.91 3.08 5.37
C PRO A 22 20.12 2.51 4.18
N LYS A 23 20.71 1.54 3.46
CA LYS A 23 20.05 0.84 2.36
C LYS A 23 20.10 -0.66 2.55
N LYS A 24 19.02 -1.32 2.13
CA LYS A 24 18.92 -2.78 2.07
C LYS A 24 19.30 -3.25 0.68
N PHE A 25 20.35 -4.07 0.59
CA PHE A 25 20.81 -4.63 -0.66
C PHE A 25 20.56 -6.13 -0.71
N ILE A 26 20.05 -6.60 -1.85
CA ILE A 26 19.88 -8.03 -2.17
C ILE A 26 20.60 -8.33 -3.48
N ILE A 27 21.36 -9.42 -3.53
CA ILE A 27 21.95 -9.93 -4.78
C ILE A 27 20.94 -10.88 -5.42
N LYS A 28 20.43 -10.54 -6.60
CA LYS A 28 19.43 -11.34 -7.33
C LYS A 28 20.05 -12.46 -8.16
N GLY A 29 21.34 -12.34 -8.48
CA GLY A 29 22.06 -13.36 -9.24
C GLY A 29 23.41 -12.89 -9.75
N ILE A 30 24.20 -13.86 -10.21
CA ILE A 30 25.49 -13.64 -10.87
C ILE A 30 25.44 -14.32 -12.23
N LYS A 31 25.77 -13.58 -13.30
CA LYS A 31 25.91 -14.15 -14.65
C LYS A 31 27.38 -14.14 -15.04
N ALA A 32 27.88 -15.27 -15.54
CA ALA A 32 29.23 -15.38 -16.07
C ALA A 32 29.18 -15.46 -17.61
N SER A 33 30.12 -14.80 -18.26
CA SER A 33 30.36 -14.91 -19.71
C SER A 33 31.85 -14.79 -20.00
N SER A 34 32.26 -15.15 -21.23
CA SER A 34 33.66 -15.20 -21.60
C SER A 34 33.93 -14.65 -23.00
N MET A 35 35.17 -14.21 -23.25
CA MET A 35 35.68 -13.92 -24.58
C MET A 35 37.11 -14.47 -24.74
N PRO A 36 37.35 -15.37 -25.72
CA PRO A 36 36.37 -16.05 -26.58
C PRO A 36 35.36 -16.94 -25.81
N GLU A 37 34.24 -17.29 -26.45
CA GLU A 37 33.09 -18.01 -25.84
C GLU A 37 33.43 -19.46 -25.41
N ASP A 38 34.58 -20.00 -25.80
CA ASP A 38 35.07 -21.35 -25.47
C ASP A 38 35.85 -21.42 -24.15
N ILE A 39 35.91 -20.31 -23.40
CA ILE A 39 36.54 -20.26 -22.08
C ILE A 39 35.52 -20.59 -21.00
N ASP A 40 35.82 -21.62 -20.22
CA ASP A 40 35.00 -21.98 -19.07
C ASP A 40 35.36 -21.08 -17.87
N CYS A 41 34.51 -20.07 -17.65
CA CYS A 41 34.56 -19.14 -16.53
C CYS A 41 33.67 -19.68 -15.40
N GLY A 42 34.21 -20.63 -14.64
CA GLY A 42 33.49 -21.29 -13.56
C GLY A 42 33.56 -20.51 -12.24
N LEU A 43 32.40 -20.34 -11.60
CA LEU A 43 32.33 -20.22 -10.15
C LEU A 43 32.44 -21.64 -9.58
N TYR A 44 33.32 -21.86 -8.60
CA TYR A 44 33.50 -23.19 -8.02
C TYR A 44 33.29 -23.16 -6.51
N GLU A 45 32.77 -24.27 -6.02
CA GLU A 45 32.63 -24.55 -4.61
C GLU A 45 33.87 -25.34 -4.16
N GLU A 46 34.54 -24.85 -3.13
CA GLU A 46 35.20 -25.77 -2.19
C GLU A 46 34.49 -25.72 -0.84
N ASP A 47 34.02 -24.54 -0.44
CA ASP A 47 33.01 -24.29 0.59
C ASP A 47 32.41 -22.92 0.22
N ASP A 48 31.07 -22.82 0.22
CA ASP A 48 30.21 -21.67 -0.13
C ASP A 48 30.92 -20.32 -0.39
N VAL A 49 30.55 -19.65 -1.48
CA VAL A 49 30.63 -18.19 -1.51
C VAL A 49 29.77 -17.69 -0.35
N MET A 50 30.35 -17.45 0.82
CA MET A 50 29.67 -16.83 1.96
C MET A 50 29.54 -15.33 1.69
N LEU A 51 28.79 -14.98 0.64
CA LEU A 51 27.59 -14.23 0.95
C LEU A 51 26.65 -15.28 1.44
N GLU A 52 26.38 -15.27 2.74
CA GLU A 52 25.23 -15.97 3.28
C GLU A 52 24.12 -15.84 2.24
N TYR A 53 23.70 -16.98 1.69
CA TYR A 53 22.55 -17.13 0.81
C TYR A 53 21.31 -16.81 1.65
N LYS A 54 21.30 -15.60 2.20
CA LYS A 54 20.21 -15.01 2.90
C LYS A 54 19.35 -14.52 1.76
N HIS A 55 18.25 -15.22 1.54
CA HIS A 55 17.03 -14.63 1.00
C HIS A 55 16.53 -13.42 1.84
N LYS A 56 17.40 -12.76 2.61
CA LYS A 56 17.12 -11.70 3.56
C LYS A 56 18.12 -10.58 3.31
N ALA A 57 17.61 -9.38 3.07
CA ALA A 57 18.43 -8.21 2.80
C ALA A 57 19.47 -7.93 3.89
N THR A 58 20.61 -7.36 3.48
CA THR A 58 21.61 -6.83 4.41
C THR A 58 21.51 -5.31 4.44
N THR A 59 21.29 -4.75 5.62
CA THR A 59 21.34 -3.31 5.86
C THR A 59 22.79 -2.83 5.81
N VAL A 60 23.07 -1.85 4.95
CA VAL A 60 24.38 -1.21 4.84
C VAL A 60 24.23 0.25 5.24
N GLU A 61 24.83 0.58 6.38
CA GLU A 61 24.84 1.94 6.94
C GLU A 61 25.45 2.95 5.95
N SER A 62 25.06 4.22 6.10
CA SER A 62 25.61 5.30 5.29
C SER A 62 27.14 5.32 5.39
N GLY A 63 27.81 5.35 4.24
CA GLY A 63 29.27 5.35 4.15
C GLY A 63 29.93 4.00 4.41
N ALA A 64 29.19 2.95 4.81
CA ALA A 64 29.71 1.61 4.97
C ALA A 64 29.92 0.91 3.60
N THR A 65 30.85 -0.03 3.58
CA THR A 65 31.16 -0.86 2.42
C THR A 65 30.89 -2.32 2.77
N ILE A 66 30.06 -2.98 1.98
CA ILE A 66 29.93 -4.45 2.02
C ILE A 66 30.96 -5.06 1.07
N VAL A 67 31.64 -6.11 1.50
CA VAL A 67 32.68 -6.80 0.73
C VAL A 67 32.26 -8.23 0.46
N LEU A 68 32.23 -8.60 -0.82
CA LEU A 68 31.79 -9.90 -1.29
C LEU A 68 33.01 -10.73 -1.72
N PRO A 69 33.33 -11.84 -1.04
CA PRO A 69 34.30 -12.79 -1.56
C PRO A 69 33.69 -13.57 -2.74
N MET A 70 34.42 -13.72 -3.85
CA MET A 70 34.04 -14.58 -4.97
C MET A 70 35.19 -15.54 -5.30
N ASN A 71 34.87 -16.83 -5.35
CA ASN A 71 35.81 -17.88 -5.74
C ASN A 71 35.69 -18.14 -7.24
N ILE A 72 36.77 -17.91 -7.98
CA ILE A 72 36.80 -18.05 -9.45
C ILE A 72 37.86 -19.07 -9.88
N LYS A 73 37.50 -19.88 -10.87
CA LYS A 73 38.37 -20.89 -11.49
C LYS A 73 38.29 -20.79 -13.01
N VAL A 74 39.43 -21.03 -13.65
CA VAL A 74 39.53 -21.06 -15.11
C VAL A 74 40.04 -22.44 -15.51
N ASP A 75 39.21 -23.19 -16.23
CA ASP A 75 39.42 -24.62 -16.48
C ASP A 75 40.03 -24.99 -17.83
N SER A 76 40.14 -24.06 -18.80
CA SER A 76 40.68 -24.37 -20.14
C SER A 76 42.12 -23.89 -20.37
N GLY A 77 42.83 -24.61 -21.26
CA GLY A 77 44.28 -24.58 -21.53
C GLY A 77 44.87 -23.27 -22.08
N THR A 78 45.73 -23.32 -23.11
CA THR A 78 46.63 -22.24 -23.59
C THR A 78 46.00 -20.92 -24.07
N ASN A 79 44.76 -20.61 -23.71
CA ASN A 79 44.00 -19.48 -24.23
C ASN A 79 44.26 -18.19 -23.45
N THR A 80 44.58 -17.12 -24.17
CA THR A 80 44.42 -15.74 -23.67
C THR A 80 42.95 -15.34 -23.82
N GLY A 81 42.26 -15.02 -22.73
CA GLY A 81 40.92 -14.46 -22.81
C GLY A 81 40.43 -13.89 -21.49
N THR A 82 39.20 -13.40 -21.51
CA THR A 82 38.62 -12.57 -20.43
C THR A 82 37.31 -13.18 -19.97
N CYS A 83 37.15 -13.34 -18.67
CA CYS A 83 35.87 -13.65 -18.03
C CYS A 83 35.18 -12.35 -17.59
N PHE A 84 33.88 -12.28 -17.81
CA PHE A 84 33.01 -11.21 -17.33
C PHE A 84 32.00 -11.78 -16.34
N TYR A 85 31.79 -11.07 -15.23
CA TYR A 85 30.80 -11.40 -14.21
C TYR A 85 29.89 -10.20 -14.00
N GLU A 86 28.59 -10.39 -14.24
CA GLU A 86 27.55 -9.40 -13.93
C GLU A 86 26.90 -9.76 -12.60
N ILE A 87 26.85 -8.80 -11.67
CA ILE A 87 26.23 -8.94 -10.36
C ILE A 87 24.98 -8.06 -10.36
N LEU A 88 23.81 -8.70 -10.22
CA LEU A 88 22.53 -8.00 -10.14
C LEU A 88 22.23 -7.69 -8.68
N ILE A 89 22.13 -6.41 -8.36
CA ILE A 89 21.79 -5.90 -7.02
C ILE A 89 20.47 -5.16 -7.11
N ASP A 90 19.57 -5.45 -6.18
CA ASP A 90 18.29 -4.77 -6.03
C ASP A 90 18.24 -4.05 -4.68
N GLU A 91 17.57 -2.90 -4.67
CA GLU A 91 17.18 -2.21 -3.44
C GLU A 91 15.81 -2.76 -3.04
N GLU A 92 15.71 -3.34 -1.85
CA GLU A 92 14.42 -3.82 -1.37
C GLU A 92 13.54 -2.61 -1.03
N ASP A 93 12.33 -2.57 -1.60
CA ASP A 93 11.33 -1.57 -1.26
C ASP A 93 10.63 -1.99 0.04
N ASP A 94 11.04 -1.37 1.15
CA ASP A 94 10.48 -1.56 2.48
C ASP A 94 9.00 -1.09 2.59
N SER A 95 8.36 -0.68 1.49
CA SER A 95 6.93 -0.36 1.48
C SER A 95 6.01 -1.58 1.55
N LEU A 96 6.51 -2.79 1.27
CA LEU A 96 5.69 -4.00 1.38
C LEU A 96 5.52 -4.39 2.86
N ALA A 97 4.36 -4.08 3.43
CA ALA A 97 4.03 -4.40 4.82
C ALA A 97 3.79 -5.91 5.05
N ALA A 98 3.12 -6.58 4.12
CA ALA A 98 2.84 -8.03 4.20
C ALA A 98 2.45 -8.59 2.83
N TYR A 99 2.59 -9.91 2.65
CA TYR A 99 2.10 -10.63 1.48
C TYR A 99 1.54 -12.00 1.86
N TRP A 100 0.21 -12.13 1.83
CA TRP A 100 -0.50 -13.40 1.96
C TRP A 100 -1.01 -13.86 0.60
N ASN A 101 -0.51 -14.99 0.11
CA ASN A 101 -0.81 -15.44 -1.24
C ASN A 101 -2.00 -16.41 -1.33
N PHE A 102 -2.43 -16.98 -0.19
CA PHE A 102 -3.52 -17.96 -0.08
C PHE A 102 -3.48 -19.08 -1.13
N ASN A 103 -2.29 -19.52 -1.54
CA ASN A 103 -2.14 -20.52 -2.60
C ASN A 103 -2.41 -21.96 -2.13
N LYS A 104 -2.49 -22.18 -0.82
CA LYS A 104 -2.64 -23.49 -0.18
C LYS A 104 -3.63 -23.39 0.98
N GLU A 105 -4.47 -24.42 1.13
CA GLU A 105 -5.39 -24.52 2.26
C GLU A 105 -4.65 -24.51 3.60
N ASP A 106 -5.28 -23.86 4.57
CA ASP A 106 -4.80 -23.60 5.94
C ASP A 106 -3.47 -22.84 6.01
N ASP A 107 -3.16 -22.02 5.00
CA ASP A 107 -1.93 -21.24 4.93
C ASP A 107 -2.23 -19.74 4.74
N ALA A 108 -2.12 -19.00 5.84
CA ALA A 108 -2.14 -17.54 5.87
C ALA A 108 -0.77 -16.99 6.34
N THR A 109 0.33 -17.64 5.97
CA THR A 109 1.68 -17.18 6.30
C THR A 109 2.04 -15.92 5.51
N ASP A 110 2.67 -14.95 6.17
CA ASP A 110 3.22 -13.76 5.52
C ASP A 110 4.56 -14.11 4.85
N ILE A 111 4.56 -14.14 3.52
CA ILE A 111 5.75 -14.45 2.73
C ILE A 111 6.56 -13.20 2.35
N SER A 112 6.20 -12.02 2.87
CA SER A 112 7.05 -10.82 2.78
C SER A 112 8.30 -10.94 3.65
N GLY A 113 8.24 -11.73 4.73
CA GLY A 113 9.31 -11.86 5.72
C GLY A 113 9.20 -10.88 6.90
N ASN A 114 8.12 -10.10 6.99
CA ASN A 114 7.86 -9.19 8.11
C ASN A 114 7.21 -9.87 9.32
N GLY A 115 6.75 -11.11 9.18
CA GLY A 115 6.22 -11.91 10.29
C GLY A 115 4.79 -11.56 10.66
N ASN A 116 4.05 -10.97 9.73
CA ASN A 116 2.64 -10.61 9.88
C ASN A 116 1.74 -11.82 9.57
N ASP A 117 2.01 -12.99 10.16
CA ASP A 117 1.26 -14.21 9.87
C ASP A 117 -0.22 -14.07 10.25
N GLY A 118 -1.11 -14.49 9.35
CA GLY A 118 -2.55 -14.46 9.54
C GLY A 118 -3.09 -15.70 10.26
N THR A 119 -4.10 -15.51 11.09
CA THR A 119 -4.96 -16.59 11.62
C THR A 119 -6.36 -16.42 11.03
N ILE A 120 -6.86 -17.47 10.37
CA ILE A 120 -8.16 -17.45 9.68
C ILE A 120 -9.28 -17.79 10.68
N TYR A 121 -10.35 -17.01 10.68
CA TYR A 121 -11.57 -17.22 11.47
C TYR A 121 -12.77 -17.30 10.54
N ASP A 122 -13.51 -18.40 10.65
CA ASP A 122 -14.78 -18.75 9.99
C ASP A 122 -14.80 -18.75 8.43
N ALA A 123 -13.88 -18.04 7.79
CA ALA A 123 -13.72 -18.01 6.34
C ALA A 123 -13.37 -19.40 5.76
N SER A 124 -13.98 -19.71 4.61
CA SER A 124 -13.84 -21.00 3.93
C SER A 124 -12.87 -20.91 2.74
N TRP A 125 -12.18 -22.02 2.45
CA TRP A 125 -11.31 -22.10 1.28
C TRP A 125 -12.10 -22.40 0.01
N THR A 126 -11.79 -21.67 -1.05
CA THR A 126 -12.38 -21.83 -2.38
C THR A 126 -11.30 -21.82 -3.47
N ASP A 127 -11.70 -22.11 -4.71
CA ASP A 127 -10.80 -22.02 -5.86
C ASP A 127 -10.68 -20.56 -6.30
N GLY A 128 -9.44 -20.04 -6.27
CA GLY A 128 -9.14 -18.66 -6.66
C GLY A 128 -8.88 -18.52 -8.16
N LYS A 129 -8.63 -17.27 -8.61
CA LYS A 129 -8.15 -17.02 -9.99
C LYS A 129 -6.81 -17.71 -10.26
N VAL A 130 -5.98 -17.82 -9.22
CA VAL A 130 -4.73 -18.58 -9.19
C VAL A 130 -4.78 -19.46 -7.94
N SER A 131 -4.73 -20.78 -8.11
CA SER A 131 -4.75 -21.76 -7.01
C SER A 131 -5.98 -21.62 -6.09
N LYS A 132 -5.78 -21.28 -4.81
CA LYS A 132 -6.80 -21.19 -3.77
C LYS A 132 -7.08 -19.74 -3.39
N ALA A 133 -8.17 -19.53 -2.66
CA ALA A 133 -8.55 -18.24 -2.09
C ALA A 133 -9.43 -18.44 -0.85
N LEU A 134 -9.64 -17.38 -0.07
CA LEU A 134 -10.63 -17.35 0.99
C LEU A 134 -11.94 -16.74 0.48
N GLU A 135 -13.04 -17.40 0.81
CA GLU A 135 -14.40 -16.91 0.65
C GLU A 135 -14.86 -16.31 1.99
N PHE A 136 -15.38 -15.08 1.93
CA PHE A 136 -15.91 -14.34 3.06
C PHE A 136 -17.41 -14.13 2.82
N ASP A 137 -18.26 -14.74 3.64
CA ASP A 137 -19.72 -14.72 3.49
C ASP A 137 -20.40 -13.56 4.24
N GLY A 138 -19.63 -12.85 5.07
CA GLY A 138 -20.08 -11.68 5.83
C GLY A 138 -20.56 -11.98 7.25
N ASP A 139 -20.52 -13.23 7.73
CA ASP A 139 -20.89 -13.63 9.09
C ASP A 139 -19.67 -14.13 9.89
N GLY A 140 -18.94 -13.22 10.53
CA GLY A 140 -17.83 -13.57 11.40
C GLY A 140 -16.50 -13.89 10.69
N ASP A 141 -16.48 -13.81 9.36
CA ASP A 141 -15.29 -14.13 8.56
C ASP A 141 -14.22 -13.03 8.60
N TYR A 142 -13.01 -13.37 9.04
CA TYR A 142 -11.85 -12.49 8.95
C TYR A 142 -10.52 -13.25 9.04
N VAL A 143 -9.43 -12.57 8.65
CA VAL A 143 -8.06 -13.01 8.92
C VAL A 143 -7.44 -12.04 9.92
N ASN A 144 -6.98 -12.55 11.05
CA ASN A 144 -6.29 -11.77 12.07
C ASN A 144 -4.78 -11.87 11.85
N CYS A 145 -4.17 -10.76 11.40
CA CYS A 145 -2.73 -10.68 11.15
C CYS A 145 -1.96 -10.01 12.31
N GLY A 146 -2.60 -9.86 13.48
CA GLY A 146 -2.03 -9.14 14.62
C GLY A 146 -2.15 -7.62 14.48
N ASN A 147 -1.29 -6.91 15.22
CA ASN A 147 -1.26 -5.45 15.31
C ASN A 147 0.18 -4.91 15.30
N ASP A 148 1.05 -5.54 14.49
CA ASP A 148 2.41 -5.04 14.31
C ASP A 148 2.37 -3.61 13.75
N SER A 149 3.31 -2.76 14.17
CA SER A 149 3.40 -1.37 13.71
C SER A 149 3.55 -1.23 12.19
N SER A 150 4.04 -2.26 11.50
CA SER A 150 4.09 -2.32 10.03
C SER A 150 2.71 -2.42 9.37
N LEU A 151 1.68 -2.85 10.12
CA LEU A 151 0.29 -2.94 9.69
C LEU A 151 -0.57 -1.75 10.15
N ASP A 152 0.01 -0.81 10.91
CA ASP A 152 -0.72 0.36 11.41
C ASP A 152 -1.12 1.27 10.25
N ILE A 153 -2.42 1.28 9.95
CA ILE A 153 -3.04 2.25 9.04
C ILE A 153 -3.29 3.52 9.85
N SER A 154 -2.22 4.26 10.14
CA SER A 154 -2.22 5.36 11.11
C SER A 154 -3.08 6.58 10.72
N GLN A 155 -3.52 6.69 9.46
CA GLN A 155 -4.08 7.94 8.93
C GLN A 155 -5.28 7.79 7.97
N VAL A 156 -6.03 6.68 8.03
CA VAL A 156 -7.21 6.50 7.16
C VAL A 156 -8.44 6.08 7.96
N VAL A 157 -9.47 6.93 7.95
CA VAL A 157 -10.83 6.60 8.40
C VAL A 157 -11.71 6.47 7.15
N VAL A 158 -12.03 5.23 6.76
CA VAL A 158 -12.92 4.98 5.63
C VAL A 158 -14.37 4.99 6.12
N LEU A 159 -15.18 5.94 5.62
CA LEU A 159 -16.63 5.82 5.69
C LEU A 159 -17.14 5.01 4.50
N ARG A 160 -17.86 3.93 4.77
CA ARG A 160 -18.88 3.43 3.86
C ARG A 160 -20.23 3.99 4.32
N TYR A 161 -20.89 4.75 3.44
CA TYR A 161 -22.24 5.25 3.65
C TYR A 161 -23.23 4.30 2.99
N ASP A 162 -24.07 3.67 3.82
CA ASP A 162 -25.32 3.06 3.40
C ASP A 162 -26.31 3.29 4.54
N ASP A 163 -27.29 4.15 4.34
CA ASP A 163 -28.44 4.23 5.23
C ASP A 163 -29.65 3.47 4.67
N GLY A 164 -29.58 2.93 3.44
CA GLY A 164 -30.72 2.28 2.78
C GLY A 164 -31.97 3.15 2.67
N GLU A 165 -31.91 4.42 3.07
CA GLU A 165 -32.98 5.40 3.01
C GLU A 165 -32.85 6.06 1.65
N MET A 166 -33.57 5.50 0.67
CA MET A 166 -33.97 6.32 -0.47
C MET A 166 -34.83 7.46 0.08
N ASP A 167 -34.25 8.65 0.26
CA ASP A 167 -35.00 9.89 0.33
C ASP A 167 -35.59 10.19 -1.07
N ALA A 168 -36.47 9.30 -1.51
CA ALA A 168 -37.28 9.43 -2.70
C ALA A 168 -38.47 10.38 -2.44
N TYR A 169 -38.29 11.41 -1.61
CA TYR A 169 -39.33 12.39 -1.34
C TYR A 169 -38.90 13.79 -1.72
N ARG A 170 -39.11 14.12 -3.00
CA ARG A 170 -39.16 15.49 -3.54
C ARG A 170 -40.36 16.26 -2.97
N SER A 171 -40.43 16.48 -1.65
CA SER A 171 -41.46 17.35 -1.08
C SER A 171 -40.90 18.48 -0.25
N GLY A 172 -40.15 19.38 -0.90
CA GLY A 172 -40.27 20.81 -0.67
C GLY A 172 -40.32 21.29 0.78
N ASP A 173 -39.56 20.69 1.68
CA ASP A 173 -39.18 21.29 2.94
C ASP A 173 -37.74 21.79 2.79
N GLY A 174 -37.61 23.11 2.65
CA GLY A 174 -36.32 23.75 2.78
C GLY A 174 -35.84 23.65 4.24
N GLY A 175 -35.36 22.48 4.66
CA GLY A 175 -34.86 22.25 6.00
C GLY A 175 -34.07 20.94 6.15
N ASP A 176 -32.76 21.09 6.35
CA ASP A 176 -31.82 20.15 6.98
C ASP A 176 -32.14 18.64 6.80
N ASP A 177 -31.88 18.09 5.61
CA ASP A 177 -31.81 16.65 5.33
C ASP A 177 -30.47 16.04 5.79
N GLY A 178 -29.93 16.57 6.88
CA GLY A 178 -28.56 16.30 7.28
C GLY A 178 -28.33 14.86 7.76
N ALA A 179 -27.54 14.09 7.04
CA ALA A 179 -27.14 12.74 7.44
C ALA A 179 -26.20 12.78 8.66
N ASN A 180 -26.41 11.89 9.63
CA ASN A 180 -25.56 11.74 10.80
C ASN A 180 -24.97 10.33 10.83
N LYS A 181 -23.64 10.21 10.96
CA LYS A 181 -22.96 8.93 11.10
C LYS A 181 -22.04 8.92 12.32
N TRP A 182 -22.03 7.80 13.03
CA TRP A 182 -21.10 7.55 14.13
C TRP A 182 -20.00 6.62 13.64
N ILE A 183 -18.75 6.99 13.87
CA ILE A 183 -17.57 6.19 13.54
C ILE A 183 -16.74 6.01 14.79
N ASP A 184 -16.40 4.77 15.11
CA ASP A 184 -15.39 4.48 16.12
C ASP A 184 -13.98 4.73 15.55
N VAL A 185 -13.24 5.65 16.16
CA VAL A 185 -11.90 6.06 15.74
C VAL A 185 -10.89 5.70 16.82
N SER A 186 -9.94 4.85 16.45
CA SER A 186 -8.73 4.59 17.23
C SER A 186 -7.67 5.62 16.87
N LEU A 187 -7.25 6.44 17.83
CA LEU A 187 -6.31 7.53 17.63
C LEU A 187 -4.91 7.05 17.96
N ALA A 188 -4.35 6.23 17.07
CA ALA A 188 -2.99 5.72 17.16
C ALA A 188 -1.92 6.82 16.99
N ASP A 189 -2.20 7.86 16.19
CA ASP A 189 -1.29 8.99 15.98
C ASP A 189 -1.71 10.22 16.81
N THR A 190 -0.71 10.89 17.38
CA THR A 190 -0.89 12.11 18.17
C THR A 190 -0.74 13.38 17.35
N THR A 191 -0.31 13.26 16.09
CA THR A 191 -0.02 14.40 15.20
C THR A 191 -0.58 14.16 13.80
N GLY A 192 -1.00 15.23 13.11
CA GLY A 192 -1.49 15.15 11.72
C GLY A 192 -3.01 15.26 11.54
N ASN A 193 -3.44 15.14 10.29
CA ASN A 193 -4.85 15.07 9.91
C ASN A 193 -5.20 13.61 9.59
N TYR A 194 -6.49 13.27 9.75
CA TYR A 194 -7.04 11.97 9.38
C TYR A 194 -7.77 12.10 8.05
N ASP A 195 -7.62 11.12 7.18
CA ASP A 195 -8.37 11.09 5.93
C ASP A 195 -9.74 10.48 6.14
N LEU A 196 -10.80 11.25 5.87
CA LEU A 196 -12.16 10.79 5.78
C LEU A 196 -12.54 10.59 4.31
N TRP A 197 -12.73 9.34 3.91
CA TRP A 197 -13.15 9.00 2.55
C TRP A 197 -14.66 8.76 2.49
N ILE A 198 -15.33 9.39 1.52
CA ILE A 198 -16.77 9.27 1.27
C ILE A 198 -16.98 8.83 -0.17
N TYR A 199 -17.80 7.80 -0.38
CA TYR A 199 -18.22 7.36 -1.70
C TYR A 199 -19.60 7.93 -2.02
N GLY A 200 -19.72 8.63 -3.15
CA GLY A 200 -20.98 9.29 -3.51
C GLY A 200 -21.00 9.77 -4.95
N TYR A 201 -22.12 10.36 -5.36
CA TYR A 201 -22.25 11.06 -6.62
C TYR A 201 -23.10 12.33 -6.48
N ALA A 202 -22.97 13.21 -7.46
CA ALA A 202 -23.69 14.46 -7.58
C ALA A 202 -24.67 14.40 -8.75
N VAL A 203 -25.88 14.93 -8.55
CA VAL A 203 -26.82 15.18 -9.65
C VAL A 203 -27.32 16.61 -9.61
N SER A 204 -27.56 17.17 -10.81
CA SER A 204 -28.27 18.44 -10.96
C SER A 204 -27.59 19.64 -10.28
N CYS A 205 -26.29 19.82 -10.53
CA CYS A 205 -25.48 20.97 -10.10
C CYS A 205 -25.91 22.30 -10.76
N ASN A 206 -27.08 22.80 -10.36
CA ASN A 206 -27.62 24.09 -10.78
C ASN A 206 -27.50 25.15 -9.67
N SER A 207 -26.81 24.83 -8.58
CA SER A 207 -26.54 25.78 -7.50
C SER A 207 -25.60 26.87 -7.99
N THR A 208 -26.00 28.13 -7.81
CA THR A 208 -25.17 29.32 -7.99
C THR A 208 -24.61 29.81 -6.64
N ALA A 209 -24.76 29.03 -5.57
CA ALA A 209 -24.34 29.41 -4.23
C ALA A 209 -23.01 28.73 -3.90
N ASP A 210 -21.99 29.53 -3.61
CA ASP A 210 -20.71 29.03 -3.10
C ASP A 210 -20.89 28.50 -1.66
N ASP A 211 -20.20 27.39 -1.32
CA ASP A 211 -20.12 26.81 0.03
C ASP A 211 -21.46 26.37 0.67
N ASP A 212 -22.32 25.72 -0.12
CA ASP A 212 -23.65 25.24 0.30
C ASP A 212 -23.62 23.94 1.13
N PHE A 213 -22.53 23.16 1.08
CA PHE A 213 -22.42 21.92 1.85
C PHE A 213 -21.52 22.04 3.08
N ARG A 214 -21.87 21.26 4.10
CA ARG A 214 -21.17 21.26 5.38
C ARG A 214 -20.91 19.84 5.86
N LEU A 215 -19.70 19.62 6.37
CA LEU A 215 -19.30 18.45 7.14
C LEU A 215 -18.91 18.90 8.54
N ARG A 216 -19.69 18.52 9.55
CA ARG A 216 -19.42 18.82 10.96
C ARG A 216 -19.02 17.59 11.74
N VAL A 217 -18.03 17.76 12.60
CA VAL A 217 -17.56 16.73 13.53
C VAL A 217 -18.06 17.04 14.94
N ASN A 218 -18.52 15.99 15.65
CA ASN A 218 -18.90 16.00 17.06
C ASN A 218 -19.91 17.10 17.48
N ASN A 219 -20.78 17.51 16.55
CA ASN A 219 -21.74 18.62 16.71
C ASN A 219 -21.10 19.97 17.11
N ASP A 220 -19.80 20.17 16.88
CA ASP A 220 -19.12 21.44 17.18
C ASP A 220 -19.13 22.36 15.96
N PRO A 221 -19.76 23.56 16.02
CA PRO A 221 -19.75 24.52 14.92
C PRO A 221 -18.35 24.98 14.49
N ALA A 222 -17.36 24.94 15.39
CA ALA A 222 -15.96 25.26 15.06
C ALA A 222 -15.25 24.13 14.29
N GLN A 223 -15.82 22.93 14.27
CA GLN A 223 -15.31 21.74 13.61
C GLN A 223 -16.16 21.41 12.37
N THR A 224 -16.35 22.42 11.52
CA THR A 224 -17.16 22.32 10.30
C THR A 224 -16.32 22.68 9.08
N ILE A 225 -16.25 21.76 8.12
CA ILE A 225 -15.72 22.01 6.77
C ILE A 225 -16.88 22.47 5.90
N THR A 226 -16.71 23.60 5.23
CA THR A 226 -17.63 24.09 4.19
C THR A 226 -17.01 23.85 2.83
N PHE A 227 -17.82 23.44 1.86
CA PHE A 227 -17.33 23.13 0.52
C PHE A 227 -18.41 23.28 -0.53
N ASN A 228 -17.98 23.57 -1.76
CA ASN A 228 -18.84 23.51 -2.93
C ASN A 228 -18.85 22.08 -3.50
N TRP A 229 -20.04 21.51 -3.64
CA TRP A 229 -20.20 20.14 -4.10
C TRP A 229 -19.86 19.96 -5.58
N CYS A 230 -20.13 20.97 -6.42
CA CYS A 230 -19.80 20.94 -7.84
C CYS A 230 -18.29 20.86 -8.03
N ASP A 231 -17.54 21.66 -7.28
CA ASP A 231 -16.07 21.66 -7.33
C ASP A 231 -15.49 20.33 -6.85
N LEU A 232 -16.05 19.77 -5.77
CA LEU A 232 -15.59 18.49 -5.22
C LEU A 232 -15.71 17.33 -6.23
N PHE A 233 -16.76 17.35 -7.05
CA PHE A 233 -17.02 16.34 -8.10
C PHE A 233 -16.60 16.78 -9.51
N GLY A 234 -16.02 17.98 -9.67
CA GLY A 234 -15.54 18.49 -10.95
C GLY A 234 -16.64 18.79 -11.97
N LEU A 235 -17.81 19.26 -11.52
CA LEU A 235 -18.95 19.59 -12.36
C LEU A 235 -19.02 21.11 -12.63
N ASP A 236 -19.36 21.50 -13.86
CA ASP A 236 -19.45 22.90 -14.27
C ASP A 236 -20.75 23.55 -13.76
N THR A 237 -20.61 24.63 -12.97
CA THR A 237 -21.74 25.42 -12.46
C THR A 237 -22.61 25.98 -13.60
N GLY A 238 -23.92 25.71 -13.56
CA GLY A 238 -24.90 26.30 -14.49
C GLY A 238 -25.12 25.53 -15.80
N SER A 239 -24.70 24.27 -15.87
CA SER A 239 -24.98 23.38 -17.00
C SER A 239 -26.19 22.46 -16.74
N SER A 240 -26.83 21.98 -17.81
CA SER A 240 -27.96 21.03 -17.74
C SER A 240 -27.62 19.79 -16.91
N LEU A 241 -28.60 19.21 -16.21
CA LEU A 241 -28.54 17.93 -15.46
C LEU A 241 -27.27 17.11 -15.72
N GLN A 242 -26.24 17.33 -14.91
CA GLN A 242 -25.02 16.54 -14.92
C GLN A 242 -25.06 15.49 -13.81
N ASP A 243 -24.48 14.34 -14.10
CA ASP A 243 -24.26 13.22 -13.19
C ASP A 243 -22.75 13.01 -13.12
N SER A 244 -22.15 13.10 -11.93
CA SER A 244 -20.72 12.90 -11.75
C SER A 244 -20.28 11.44 -11.90
N GLY A 245 -21.23 10.50 -11.83
CA GLY A 245 -20.94 9.11 -11.51
C GLY A 245 -20.45 8.96 -10.07
N TRP A 246 -20.36 7.70 -9.63
CA TRP A 246 -19.86 7.35 -8.31
C TRP A 246 -18.36 7.53 -8.21
N ASP A 247 -17.92 8.26 -7.19
CA ASP A 247 -16.50 8.51 -6.95
C ASP A 247 -16.17 8.64 -5.46
N TRP A 248 -14.92 8.39 -5.11
CA TRP A 248 -14.38 8.55 -3.75
C TRP A 248 -13.88 9.97 -3.55
N LYS A 249 -14.35 10.64 -2.49
CA LYS A 249 -13.92 11.98 -2.09
C LYS A 249 -13.27 11.94 -0.72
N LYS A 250 -12.09 12.57 -0.63
CA LYS A 250 -11.30 12.67 0.60
C LYS A 250 -11.51 14.02 1.27
N PHE A 251 -11.72 13.99 2.57
CA PHE A 251 -11.70 15.15 3.46
C PHE A 251 -10.60 14.97 4.50
N GLU A 252 -9.79 16.00 4.73
CA GLU A 252 -8.79 15.99 5.79
C GLU A 252 -9.41 16.52 7.09
N ILE A 253 -9.52 15.65 8.08
CA ILE A 253 -10.10 15.96 9.39
C ILE A 253 -8.97 16.21 10.37
N PRO A 254 -8.85 17.42 10.95
CA PRO A 254 -7.83 17.67 11.97
C PRO A 254 -7.96 16.69 13.14
N ARG A 255 -6.83 16.10 13.57
CA ARG A 255 -6.78 15.21 14.75
C ARG A 255 -7.40 15.85 16.00
N SER A 256 -7.32 17.18 16.13
CA SER A 256 -7.89 17.93 17.26
C SER A 256 -9.42 17.94 17.29
N TRP A 257 -10.10 17.56 16.21
CA TRP A 257 -11.56 17.46 16.14
C TRP A 257 -12.07 16.08 16.59
N LEU A 258 -11.18 15.08 16.66
CA LEU A 258 -11.52 13.69 16.95
C LEU A 258 -11.24 13.31 18.41
N VAL A 259 -12.11 12.46 18.96
CA VAL A 259 -11.97 11.82 20.27
C VAL A 259 -11.74 10.32 20.12
N GLU A 260 -11.02 9.70 21.06
CA GLU A 260 -10.85 8.24 21.06
C GLU A 260 -12.23 7.59 21.22
N GLY A 261 -12.56 6.63 20.36
CA GLY A 261 -13.89 6.01 20.36
C GLY A 261 -14.85 6.62 19.35
N GLU A 262 -16.14 6.63 19.67
CA GLU A 262 -17.18 7.12 18.77
C GLU A 262 -17.13 8.63 18.51
N ASN A 263 -17.08 9.00 17.23
CA ASN A 263 -17.17 10.36 16.72
C ASN A 263 -18.40 10.51 15.82
N LYS A 264 -19.08 11.65 15.90
CA LYS A 264 -20.23 11.96 15.07
C LYS A 264 -19.83 12.82 13.87
N PHE A 265 -20.18 12.41 12.67
CA PHE A 265 -20.04 13.18 11.44
C PHE A 265 -21.43 13.54 10.91
N ASN A 266 -21.65 14.82 10.65
CA ASN A 266 -22.91 15.33 10.15
C ASN A 266 -22.70 16.07 8.83
N PHE A 267 -23.43 15.65 7.79
CA PHE A 267 -23.39 16.23 6.46
C PHE A 267 -24.73 16.86 6.16
N TRP A 268 -24.76 18.08 5.63
CA TRP A 268 -26.03 18.71 5.21
C TRP A 268 -25.81 19.81 4.17
N ASP A 269 -26.87 20.09 3.41
CA ASP A 269 -26.99 21.24 2.51
C ASP A 269 -27.75 22.38 3.23
N ILE A 270 -27.33 23.63 3.00
CA ILE A 270 -28.04 24.83 3.49
C ILE A 270 -28.86 25.54 2.41
N SER A 271 -28.74 25.13 1.15
CA SER A 271 -29.32 25.81 -0.02
C SER A 271 -30.62 25.17 -0.52
N GLY A 272 -30.82 23.86 -0.30
CA GLY A 272 -31.95 23.10 -0.82
C GLY A 272 -32.02 23.07 -2.35
N ALA A 273 -30.92 23.43 -3.03
CA ALA A 273 -30.85 23.61 -4.48
C ALA A 273 -30.35 22.36 -5.22
N CYS A 274 -29.75 21.41 -4.51
CA CYS A 274 -29.17 20.18 -5.03
C CYS A 274 -29.76 18.96 -4.29
N ALA A 275 -29.90 17.83 -4.99
CA ALA A 275 -30.29 16.57 -4.36
C ALA A 275 -29.05 15.68 -4.23
N TRP A 276 -28.82 15.13 -3.04
CA TRP A 276 -27.74 14.21 -2.77
C TRP A 276 -28.22 12.76 -2.83
N HIS A 277 -27.40 11.88 -3.37
CA HIS A 277 -27.67 10.45 -3.41
C HIS A 277 -26.37 9.67 -3.10
N CYS A 278 -26.44 8.79 -2.11
CA CYS A 278 -25.38 7.84 -1.75
C CYS A 278 -25.96 6.41 -1.75
N HIS A 279 -25.15 5.39 -2.10
CA HIS A 279 -25.64 4.04 -2.38
C HIS A 279 -24.55 2.97 -2.21
N ASN A 280 -24.99 1.87 -1.60
CA ASN A 280 -24.53 0.47 -1.58
C ASN A 280 -23.11 0.13 -1.10
N TRP A 281 -23.08 -0.90 -0.23
CA TRP A 281 -22.42 -2.17 -0.58
C TRP A 281 -23.39 -3.35 -0.36
N GLY A 282 -23.42 -4.25 -1.35
CA GLY A 282 -23.57 -5.68 -1.07
C GLY A 282 -22.20 -6.31 -0.97
#